data_AF-A0A2V7Q062-F1
#
_entry.id   AF-A0A2V7Q062-F1
#
_cell.length_a   1.000
_cell.length_b   1.000
_cell.length_c   1.000
_cell.angle_alpha   90.00
_cell.angle_beta   90.00
_cell.angle_gamma   90.00
#
_symmetry.space_group_name_H-M   'P 1'
#
loop_
_entity.id
_entity.type
_entity.pdbx_description
1 polymer ?
#
loop_
_entity_poly.entity_id
_entity_poly.type
_entity_poly.pdbx_seq_one_letter_code
_entity_poly.pdbx_strand_id
1 'polypeptide(L)'
;LWIGMAQVFALIPGVSRSGATIMGALLAGVGRPAAAEFSFLLAIPVMFAATGLDLWENRHLLSGSDALILATGFVVAFASALVVVRWLIRFVSHRSFDVFAWYRIAFGLALAALLATGQSWIAR
;
A
#
# COMPACT_ATOMS: atom_id res chain seq x y z
N LEU A 1 -19.06 3.74 4.96
CA LEU A 1 -18.80 5.20 4.82
C LEU A 1 -17.52 5.64 5.55
N TRP A 2 -17.42 5.46 6.88
CA TRP A 2 -16.25 5.86 7.69
C TRP A 2 -14.90 5.35 7.15
N ILE A 3 -14.84 4.08 6.72
CA ILE A 3 -13.64 3.49 6.12
C ILE A 3 -13.23 4.19 4.82
N GLY A 4 -14.22 4.58 4.00
CA GLY A 4 -13.97 5.32 2.75
C GLY A 4 -13.46 6.73 3.01
N MET A 5 -14.00 7.42 4.03
CA MET A 5 -13.47 8.72 4.46
C MET A 5 -12.04 8.60 4.98
N ALA A 6 -11.74 7.56 5.76
CA ALA A 6 -10.37 7.27 6.18
C ALA A 6 -9.45 6.97 4.98
N GLN A 7 -9.95 6.33 3.93
CA GLN A 7 -9.17 6.07 2.72
C GLN A 7 -8.71 7.34 2.00
N VAL A 8 -9.41 8.47 2.15
CA VAL A 8 -9.01 9.74 1.54
C VAL A 8 -7.62 10.17 2.02
N PHE A 9 -7.23 9.86 3.26
CA PHE A 9 -5.88 10.14 3.76
C PHE A 9 -4.78 9.37 3.00
N ALA A 10 -5.12 8.28 2.32
CA ALA A 10 -4.19 7.53 1.49
C ALA A 10 -3.76 8.29 0.21
N LEU A 11 -4.44 9.40 -0.13
CA LEU A 11 -4.01 10.28 -1.22
C LEU A 11 -2.76 11.08 -0.85
N ILE A 12 -2.42 11.20 0.44
CA ILE A 12 -1.16 11.81 0.88
C ILE A 12 -0.03 10.81 0.62
N PRO A 13 0.97 11.13 -0.23
CA PRO A 13 2.05 10.20 -0.54
C PRO A 13 2.77 9.72 0.73
N GLY A 14 3.03 8.42 0.80
CA GLY A 14 3.63 7.76 1.97
C GLY A 14 2.63 7.30 3.04
N VAL A 15 1.38 7.80 3.03
CA VAL A 15 0.31 7.21 3.85
C VAL A 15 -0.06 5.84 3.28
N SER A 16 -0.05 4.82 4.14
CA SER A 16 -0.45 3.48 3.73
C SER A 16 -1.97 3.41 3.55
N ARG A 17 -2.41 3.07 2.33
CA ARG A 17 -3.84 2.89 2.02
C ARG A 17 -4.48 1.79 2.86
N SER A 18 -3.82 0.65 3.03
CA SER A 18 -4.30 -0.42 3.91
C SER A 18 -4.32 0.03 5.38
N GLY A 19 -3.31 0.77 5.83
CA GLY A 19 -3.29 1.34 7.19
C GLY A 19 -4.44 2.30 7.44
N ALA A 20 -4.69 3.25 6.54
CA ALA A 20 -5.77 4.22 6.66
C ALA A 20 -7.14 3.55 6.75
N THR A 21 -7.39 2.56 5.90
CA THR A 21 -8.68 1.84 5.86
C THR A 21 -8.86 0.87 7.02
N ILE A 22 -7.81 0.13 7.41
CA ILE A 22 -7.86 -0.76 8.58
C ILE A 22 -8.09 0.07 9.84
N MET A 23 -7.33 1.14 10.06
CA MET A 23 -7.52 2.00 11.23
C MET A 23 -8.91 2.65 11.24
N GLY A 24 -9.39 3.14 10.08
CA GLY A 24 -10.75 3.64 9.94
C GLY A 24 -11.82 2.60 10.27
N ALA A 25 -11.59 1.33 9.91
CA ALA A 25 -12.50 0.22 10.25
C ALA A 25 -12.46 -0.11 11.75
N LEU A 26 -11.27 -0.17 12.36
CA LEU A 26 -11.09 -0.40 13.79
C LEU A 26 -11.76 0.71 14.63
N LEU A 27 -11.60 1.98 14.22
CA LEU A 27 -12.26 3.13 14.86
C LEU A 27 -13.78 3.09 14.69
N ALA A 28 -14.28 2.47 13.62
CA ALA A 28 -15.69 2.20 13.40
C ALA A 28 -16.20 0.93 14.13
N GLY A 29 -15.37 0.28 14.96
CA GLY A 29 -15.74 -0.90 15.76
C GLY A 29 -15.66 -2.24 15.03
N VAL A 30 -15.08 -2.29 13.83
CA VAL A 30 -14.90 -3.54 13.07
C VAL A 30 -13.77 -4.37 13.69
N GLY A 31 -13.95 -5.69 13.81
CA GLY A 31 -12.90 -6.59 14.29
C GLY A 31 -11.68 -6.64 13.38
N ARG A 32 -10.47 -6.86 13.94
CA ARG A 32 -9.20 -6.81 13.19
C ARG A 32 -9.15 -7.69 11.92
N PRO A 33 -9.59 -8.96 11.94
CA PRO A 33 -9.55 -9.79 10.73
C PRO A 33 -10.49 -9.25 9.64
N ALA A 34 -11.72 -8.88 10.01
CA ALA A 34 -12.70 -8.32 9.09
C ALA A 34 -12.28 -6.95 8.54
N ALA A 35 -11.63 -6.11 9.36
CA ALA A 35 -11.06 -4.84 8.93
C ALA A 35 -9.96 -5.04 7.86
N ALA A 36 -9.08 -6.02 8.05
CA ALA A 36 -8.03 -6.35 7.09
C ALA A 36 -8.63 -6.92 5.79
N GLU A 37 -9.56 -7.87 5.89
CA GLU A 37 -10.23 -8.47 4.73
C GLU A 37 -10.98 -7.42 3.91
N PHE A 38 -11.76 -6.55 4.57
CA PHE A 38 -12.46 -5.45 3.92
C PHE A 38 -11.49 -4.48 3.23
N SER A 39 -10.39 -4.13 3.88
CA SER A 39 -9.34 -3.28 3.29
C SER A 39 -8.72 -3.90 2.03
N PHE A 40 -8.51 -5.22 2.03
CA PHE A 40 -8.01 -5.93 0.86
C PHE A 40 -9.04 -6.05 -0.26
N LEU A 41 -10.32 -6.28 0.05
CA LEU A 41 -11.37 -6.29 -0.96
C LEU A 41 -11.55 -4.89 -1.59
N LEU A 42 -11.54 -3.84 -0.75
CA LEU A 42 -11.59 -2.45 -1.20
C LEU A 42 -10.39 -2.07 -2.06
N ALA A 43 -9.23 -2.73 -1.87
CA ALA A 43 -8.04 -2.54 -2.70
C ALA A 43 -8.30 -2.75 -4.18
N ILE A 44 -9.05 -3.80 -4.51
CA ILE A 44 -9.13 -4.34 -5.85
C ILE A 44 -9.70 -3.29 -6.81
N PRO A 45 -10.91 -2.74 -6.60
CA PRO A 45 -11.44 -1.72 -7.51
C PRO A 45 -10.64 -0.42 -7.48
N VAL A 46 -10.15 -0.01 -6.30
CA VAL A 46 -9.45 1.28 -6.12
C VAL A 46 -8.09 1.27 -6.83
N MET A 47 -7.31 0.20 -6.66
CA MET A 47 -5.98 0.09 -7.25
C MET A 47 -6.04 -0.29 -8.72
N PHE A 48 -7.02 -1.10 -9.13
CA PHE A 48 -7.23 -1.35 -10.54
C PHE A 48 -7.57 -0.07 -11.31
N ALA A 49 -8.47 0.76 -10.76
CA ALA A 49 -8.80 2.06 -11.35
C ALA A 49 -7.59 3.02 -11.33
N ALA A 50 -6.91 3.15 -10.20
CA ALA A 50 -5.75 4.06 -10.07
C ALA A 50 -4.60 3.66 -10.99
N THR A 51 -4.21 2.38 -11.01
CA THR A 51 -3.15 1.87 -11.91
C THR A 51 -3.57 1.96 -13.37
N GLY A 52 -4.84 1.68 -13.70
CA GLY A 52 -5.34 1.82 -15.07
C GLY A 52 -5.28 3.26 -15.57
N LEU A 53 -5.66 4.22 -14.72
CA LEU A 53 -5.57 5.65 -15.03
C LEU A 53 -4.10 6.08 -15.19
N ASP A 54 -3.23 5.72 -14.25
CA ASP A 54 -1.81 6.05 -14.27
C ASP A 54 -1.12 5.48 -15.53
N LEU A 55 -1.43 4.23 -15.89
CA LEU A 55 -0.91 3.60 -17.10
C LEU A 55 -1.41 4.31 -18.36
N TRP A 56 -2.65 4.78 -18.38
CA TRP A 56 -3.21 5.51 -19.52
C TRP A 56 -2.58 6.90 -19.68
N GLU A 57 -2.42 7.65 -18.61
CA GLU A 57 -1.82 8.98 -18.64
C GLU A 57 -0.33 8.89 -19.03
N ASN A 58 0.38 7.90 -18.50
CA ASN A 58 1.81 7.72 -18.69
C ASN A 58 2.20 6.72 -19.80
N ARG A 59 1.24 6.24 -20.60
CA ARG A 59 1.48 5.28 -21.70
C ARG A 59 2.58 5.67 -22.69
N HIS A 60 2.83 6.97 -22.85
CA HIS A 60 3.84 7.51 -23.73
C HIS A 60 5.28 7.27 -23.23
N LEU A 61 5.45 6.94 -21.94
CA LEU A 61 6.72 6.56 -21.34
C LEU A 61 7.04 5.06 -21.55
N LEU A 62 6.06 4.27 -22.00
CA LEU A 62 6.22 2.83 -22.18
C LEU A 62 6.80 2.51 -23.55
N SER A 63 7.84 1.70 -23.57
CA SER A 63 8.44 1.13 -24.76
C SER A 63 8.23 -0.39 -24.82
N GLY A 64 8.24 -0.96 -26.02
CA GLY A 64 8.25 -2.41 -26.20
C GLY A 64 9.46 -3.10 -25.54
N SER A 65 10.56 -2.38 -25.34
CA SER A 65 11.73 -2.86 -24.58
C SER A 65 11.41 -3.13 -23.10
N ASP A 66 10.41 -2.47 -22.55
CA ASP A 66 10.08 -2.55 -21.13
C ASP A 66 9.18 -3.74 -20.80
N ALA A 67 8.65 -4.42 -21.83
CA ALA A 67 7.70 -5.52 -21.66
C ALA A 67 8.26 -6.63 -20.77
N LEU A 68 9.55 -6.98 -20.92
CA LEU A 68 10.16 -8.04 -20.12
C LEU A 68 10.34 -7.62 -18.65
N ILE A 69 10.77 -6.39 -18.38
CA ILE A 69 10.94 -5.91 -16.99
C ILE A 69 9.59 -5.71 -16.29
N LEU A 70 8.57 -5.24 -17.01
CA LEU A 70 7.22 -5.11 -16.48
C LEU A 70 6.57 -6.47 -16.23
N ALA A 71 6.71 -7.44 -17.14
CA ALA A 71 6.17 -8.79 -16.96
C ALA A 71 6.82 -9.50 -15.77
N THR A 72 8.15 -9.43 -15.64
CA THR A 72 8.86 -10.03 -14.51
C THR A 72 8.48 -9.37 -13.19
N GLY A 73 8.45 -8.04 -13.13
CA GLY A 73 8.00 -7.28 -11.96
C GLY A 73 6.56 -7.63 -11.57
N PHE A 74 5.65 -7.74 -12.53
CA PHE A 74 4.26 -8.14 -12.31
C PHE A 74 4.17 -9.54 -11.69
N VAL A 75 4.86 -10.53 -12.26
CA VAL A 75 4.82 -11.92 -11.76
C VAL A 75 5.39 -12.02 -10.35
N VAL A 76 6.52 -11.36 -10.08
CA VAL A 76 7.14 -11.35 -8.75
C VAL A 76 6.26 -10.65 -7.72
N ALA A 77 5.68 -9.49 -8.07
CA ALA A 77 4.77 -8.75 -7.20
C ALA A 77 3.48 -9.55 -6.92
N PHE A 78 2.92 -10.21 -7.93
CA PHE A 78 1.73 -11.04 -7.79
C PHE A 78 1.99 -12.24 -6.86
N ALA A 79 3.06 -13.00 -7.10
CA ALA A 79 3.41 -14.16 -6.28
C ALA A 79 3.71 -13.77 -4.83
N SER A 80 4.46 -12.68 -4.61
CA SER A 80 4.73 -12.18 -3.26
C SER A 80 3.47 -11.68 -2.55
N ALA A 81 2.56 -10.99 -3.26
CA ALA A 81 1.29 -10.55 -2.69
C ALA A 81 0.42 -11.73 -2.23
N LEU A 82 0.35 -12.82 -2.99
CA LEU A 82 -0.41 -14.02 -2.60
C LEU A 82 0.09 -14.61 -1.28
N VAL A 83 1.41 -14.70 -1.11
CA VAL A 83 2.04 -15.20 0.12
C VAL A 83 1.81 -14.25 1.28
N VAL A 84 2.05 -12.96 1.08
CA VAL A 84 1.98 -11.93 2.13
C VAL A 84 0.56 -11.69 2.61
N VAL A 85 -0.44 -11.65 1.73
CA VAL A 85 -1.85 -11.43 2.12
C VAL A 85 -2.32 -12.56 3.03
N ARG A 86 -2.04 -13.82 2.68
CA ARG A 86 -2.41 -14.98 3.50
C ARG A 86 -1.73 -14.93 4.87
N TRP A 87 -0.44 -14.58 4.90
CA TRP A 87 0.29 -14.44 6.15
C TRP A 87 -0.24 -13.29 7.01
N LEU A 88 -0.53 -12.14 6.39
CA LEU A 88 -0.98 -10.95 7.12
C LEU A 88 -2.34 -11.18 7.76
N ILE A 89 -3.30 -11.77 7.03
CA ILE A 89 -4.62 -12.12 7.60
C ILE A 89 -4.44 -13.03 8.82
N ARG A 90 -3.53 -14.02 8.76
CA ARG A 90 -3.24 -14.88 9.91
C ARG A 90 -2.58 -14.13 11.06
N PHE A 91 -1.65 -13.21 10.76
CA PHE A 91 -0.96 -12.40 11.77
C PHE A 91 -1.95 -11.52 12.55
N VAL A 92 -2.82 -10.79 11.86
CA VAL A 92 -3.74 -9.82 12.48
C VAL A 92 -4.87 -10.47 13.27
N SER A 93 -5.13 -11.76 13.05
CA SER A 93 -6.02 -12.55 13.89
C SER A 93 -5.47 -12.83 15.28
N HIS A 94 -4.14 -12.70 15.48
CA HIS A 94 -3.48 -13.06 16.74
C HIS A 94 -2.64 -11.93 17.35
N ARG A 95 -2.37 -10.86 16.60
CA ARG A 95 -1.48 -9.75 16.99
C ARG A 95 -2.09 -8.39 16.66
N SER A 96 -1.68 -7.37 17.41
CA SER A 96 -1.97 -5.97 17.10
C SER A 96 -1.11 -5.45 15.94
N PHE A 97 -1.46 -4.27 15.42
CA PHE A 97 -0.71 -3.61 14.35
C PHE A 97 0.51 -2.81 14.85
N ASP A 98 0.83 -2.86 16.14
CA ASP A 98 1.84 -1.99 16.77
C ASP A 98 3.24 -2.18 16.16
N VAL A 99 3.58 -3.41 15.76
CA VAL A 99 4.84 -3.71 15.06
C VAL A 99 4.95 -2.91 13.75
N PHE A 100 3.85 -2.79 13.00
CA PHE A 100 3.82 -2.01 11.77
C PHE A 100 3.89 -0.51 12.03
N ALA A 101 3.33 -0.03 13.15
CA ALA A 101 3.42 1.37 13.54
C ALA A 101 4.87 1.76 13.83
N TRP A 102 5.58 0.98 14.66
CA TRP A 102 6.99 1.21 14.97
C TRP A 102 7.89 1.09 13.74
N TYR A 103 7.64 0.09 12.88
CA TYR A 103 8.32 -0.03 11.59
C TYR A 103 8.18 1.25 10.75
N ARG A 104 6.96 1.80 10.63
CA ARG A 104 6.70 3.02 9.86
C ARG A 104 7.36 4.26 10.46
N ILE A 105 7.39 4.40 11.79
CA ILE A 105 8.08 5.50 12.46
C ILE A 105 9.58 5.42 12.18
N ALA A 106 10.20 4.25 12.37
CA ALA A 106 11.62 4.04 12.11
C ALA A 106 11.96 4.31 10.64
N PHE A 107 11.15 3.79 9.71
CA PHE A 107 11.35 4.02 8.28
C PHE A 107 11.20 5.50 7.90
N GLY A 108 10.19 6.18 8.45
CA GLY A 108 9.99 7.61 8.23
C GLY A 108 11.16 8.46 8.75
N LEU A 109 11.69 8.14 9.92
CA LEU A 109 12.89 8.79 10.46
C LEU A 109 14.13 8.52 9.60
N ALA A 110 14.31 7.28 9.11
CA ALA A 110 15.40 6.94 8.22
C ALA A 110 15.33 7.73 6.90
N LEU A 111 14.13 7.87 6.32
CA LEU A 111 13.91 8.67 5.13
C LEU A 111 14.18 10.17 5.39
N ALA A 112 13.74 10.70 6.54
CA ALA A 112 14.01 12.09 6.92
C ALA A 112 15.50 12.36 7.10
N ALA A 113 16.23 11.43 7.74
CA ALA A 113 17.69 11.53 7.88
C ALA A 113 18.39 11.47 6.52
N LEU A 114 17.96 10.58 5.62
CA LEU A 114 18.50 10.50 4.26
C LEU A 114 18.29 11.82 3.50
N LEU A 115 17.08 12.38 3.56
CA LEU A 115 16.77 13.68 2.93
C LEU A 115 17.64 14.82 3.49
N ALA A 116 17.95 14.79 4.79
CA ALA A 116 18.84 15.78 5.41
C ALA A 116 20.28 15.72 4.89
N THR A 117 20.71 14.61 4.28
CA THR A 117 22.04 14.50 3.63
C THR A 117 22.10 15.12 2.24
N GLY A 118 20.99 15.67 1.72
CA GLY A 118 20.92 16.31 0.39
C GLY A 118 20.79 15.33 -0.78
N GLN A 119 20.64 14.03 -0.52
CA GLN A 119 20.39 13.03 -1.56
C GLN A 119 18.92 13.06 -1.99
N SER A 120 18.64 13.60 -3.18
CA SER A 120 17.31 13.60 -3.80
C SER A 120 17.06 12.31 -4.61
N TRP A 121 16.73 11.21 -3.92
CA TRP A 121 16.26 9.97 -4.56
C TRP A 121 14.74 9.98 -4.85
N ILE A 122 14.03 11.00 -4.37
CA ILE A 122 12.60 11.17 -4.63
C ILE A 122 12.46 12.05 -5.88
N ALA A 123 12.26 11.38 -7.02
CA ALA A 123 11.90 11.92 -8.33
C ALA A 123 12.85 12.97 -8.93
N ARG A 124 13.76 12.50 -9.79
CA ARG A 124 14.00 13.17 -11.08
C ARG A 124 13.06 12.57 -12.11
#